data_AF-T0C7G9-F1
#
_entry.id   AF-T0C7G9-F1
#
_cell.length_a   1.000
_cell.length_b   1.000
_cell.length_c   1.000
_cell.angle_alpha   90.00
_cell.angle_beta   90.00
_cell.angle_gamma   90.00
#
_symmetry.space_group_name_H-M   'P 1'
#
loop_
_entity.id
_entity.type
_entity.pdbx_description
1 polymer ?
#
loop_
_entity_poly.entity_id
_entity_poly.type
_entity_poly.pdbx_seq_one_letter_code
_entity_poly.pdbx_strand_id
1 'polypeptide(L)'
;MKNLVISISLVLLSSSSMAQINSKQFVDCFVKATNEVIADLHVNGSKSKKKRLCNELSQEMIDRLIEKFTVIEGGELKYYSADSMGKERMIDIYDYIKDDMSCYGDAVEGQGGSLFGALANSFSYNKNLKLTDMALDKMAGQDLWDKAFSPSIYRNLNDLDLSYCK
;
A
#
# COMPACT_ATOMS: atom_id res chain seq x y z
N MET A 1 -18.38 55.81 18.86
CA MET A 1 -18.68 55.19 17.55
C MET A 1 -17.85 53.92 17.47
N LYS A 2 -18.51 52.76 17.39
CA LYS A 2 -17.87 51.44 17.36
C LYS A 2 -17.44 51.17 15.92
N ASN A 3 -16.14 51.08 15.65
CA ASN A 3 -15.64 50.60 14.36
C ASN A 3 -15.35 49.11 14.44
N LEU A 4 -16.16 48.40 13.67
CA LEU A 4 -16.23 46.98 13.43
C LEU A 4 -14.91 46.49 12.82
N VAL A 5 -14.15 45.67 13.54
CA VAL A 5 -13.01 44.95 12.98
C VAL A 5 -13.57 43.73 12.26
N ILE A 6 -13.62 43.81 10.93
CA ILE A 6 -14.02 42.71 10.05
C ILE A 6 -12.86 41.71 10.02
N SER A 7 -12.89 40.71 10.90
CA SER A 7 -12.14 39.47 10.74
C SER A 7 -12.83 38.64 9.65
N ILE A 8 -12.36 38.77 8.40
CA ILE A 8 -12.70 37.81 7.35
C ILE A 8 -11.59 36.77 7.30
N SER A 9 -11.98 35.58 7.70
CA SER A 9 -11.30 34.31 7.64
C SER A 9 -10.48 34.16 6.36
N LEU A 10 -9.17 34.03 6.52
CA LEU A 10 -8.31 33.46 5.51
C LEU A 10 -8.69 31.97 5.40
N VAL A 11 -9.64 31.67 4.52
CA VAL A 11 -9.84 30.30 4.03
C VAL A 11 -8.54 29.97 3.31
N LEU A 12 -7.65 29.28 4.02
CA LEU A 12 -6.58 28.51 3.40
C LEU A 12 -7.30 27.54 2.48
N LEU A 13 -7.40 27.92 1.21
CA LEU A 13 -7.60 27.01 0.11
C LEU A 13 -6.38 26.09 0.13
N SER A 14 -6.45 25.06 0.97
CA SER A 14 -5.71 23.83 0.79
C SER A 14 -6.11 23.35 -0.59
N SER A 15 -5.38 23.80 -1.60
CA SER A 15 -5.34 23.15 -2.89
C SER A 15 -4.86 21.75 -2.54
N SER A 16 -5.81 20.83 -2.34
CA SER A 16 -5.57 19.41 -2.34
C SER A 16 -5.04 19.11 -3.72
N SER A 17 -3.73 19.29 -3.86
CA SER A 17 -2.95 18.80 -4.97
C SER A 17 -3.23 17.31 -4.96
N MET A 18 -4.21 16.88 -5.77
CA MET A 18 -4.36 15.49 -6.17
C MET A 18 -2.96 15.06 -6.57
N ALA A 19 -2.36 14.20 -5.75
CA ALA A 19 -0.96 13.89 -5.92
C ALA A 19 -0.86 13.04 -7.19
N GLN A 20 -0.39 13.65 -8.27
CA GLN A 20 0.04 12.93 -9.45
C GLN A 20 1.37 12.27 -9.10
N ILE A 21 1.31 11.07 -8.52
CA ILE A 21 2.50 10.26 -8.25
C ILE A 21 2.84 9.42 -9.48
N ASN A 22 4.11 9.40 -9.87
CA ASN A 22 4.62 8.46 -10.87
C ASN A 22 4.82 7.07 -10.26
N SER A 23 5.15 6.07 -11.07
CA SER A 23 5.23 4.70 -10.56
C SER A 23 6.38 4.46 -9.58
N LYS A 24 7.48 5.22 -9.72
CA LYS A 24 8.58 5.21 -8.73
C LYS A 24 8.08 5.68 -7.37
N GLN A 25 7.40 6.84 -7.35
CA GLN A 25 6.85 7.43 -6.13
C GLN A 25 5.79 6.52 -5.50
N PHE A 26 4.99 5.83 -6.33
CA PHE A 26 4.03 4.83 -5.85
C PHE A 26 4.75 3.68 -5.14
N VAL A 27 5.76 3.06 -5.77
CA VAL A 27 6.52 1.95 -5.17
C VAL A 27 7.22 2.39 -3.89
N ASP A 28 7.93 3.52 -3.92
CA ASP A 28 8.62 4.07 -2.75
C ASP A 28 7.63 4.29 -1.58
N CYS A 29 6.45 4.85 -1.88
CA CYS A 29 5.40 5.07 -0.89
C CYS A 29 4.79 3.77 -0.35
N PHE A 30 4.55 2.79 -1.22
CA PHE A 30 4.01 1.49 -0.83
C PHE A 30 4.95 0.70 0.07
N VAL A 31 6.25 0.70 -0.24
CA VAL A 31 7.29 0.06 0.59
C VAL A 31 7.35 0.73 1.96
N LYS A 32 7.35 2.06 2.00
CA LYS A 32 7.29 2.84 3.25
C LYS A 32 6.05 2.48 4.06
N ALA A 33 4.87 2.52 3.46
CA ALA A 33 3.60 2.21 4.12
C ALA A 33 3.60 0.79 4.69
N THR A 34 4.07 -0.18 3.91
CA THR A 34 4.15 -1.59 4.30
C THR A 34 5.08 -1.77 5.49
N ASN A 35 6.28 -1.18 5.46
CA ASN A 35 7.25 -1.28 6.56
C ASN A 35 6.74 -0.60 7.85
N GLU A 36 6.04 0.53 7.74
CA GLU A 36 5.38 1.16 8.88
C GLU A 36 4.27 0.27 9.46
N VAL A 37 3.44 -0.34 8.62
CA VAL A 37 2.40 -1.30 9.06
C VAL A 37 3.04 -2.53 9.73
N ILE A 38 4.14 -3.06 9.19
CA ILE A 38 4.89 -4.15 9.81
C ILE A 38 5.36 -3.75 11.21
N ALA A 39 5.96 -2.56 11.36
CA ALA A 39 6.39 -2.04 12.63
C ALA A 39 5.23 -1.89 13.63
N ASP A 40 4.10 -1.31 13.19
CA ASP A 40 2.88 -1.16 13.98
C ASP A 40 2.34 -2.52 14.47
N LEU A 41 2.35 -3.53 13.59
CA LEU A 41 1.94 -4.91 13.92
C LEU A 41 2.94 -5.59 14.88
N HIS A 42 4.22 -5.26 14.82
CA HIS A 42 5.19 -5.75 15.79
C HIS A 42 5.01 -5.14 17.18
N VAL A 43 4.63 -3.86 17.27
CA VAL A 43 4.36 -3.16 18.54
C VAL A 43 3.06 -3.65 19.17
N ASN A 44 1.99 -3.75 18.38
CA ASN A 44 0.65 -4.13 18.85
C ASN A 44 0.46 -5.66 19.00
N GLY A 45 1.30 -6.46 18.34
CA GLY A 45 1.34 -7.90 18.48
C GLY A 45 2.10 -8.33 19.72
N SER A 46 1.36 -8.86 20.72
CA SER A 46 1.87 -9.56 21.91
C SER A 46 3.13 -10.37 21.59
N LYS A 47 4.10 -10.36 22.54
CA LYS A 47 5.45 -10.98 22.54
C LYS A 47 5.46 -12.51 22.35
N SER A 48 4.66 -13.03 21.43
CA SER A 48 4.59 -14.42 21.05
C SER A 48 5.85 -14.78 20.26
N LYS A 49 6.58 -15.80 20.74
CA LYS A 49 7.72 -16.43 20.05
C LYS A 49 7.35 -17.07 18.69
N LYS A 50 6.10 -16.94 18.24
CA LYS A 50 5.58 -17.45 16.96
C LYS A 50 5.36 -16.35 15.91
N LYS A 51 6.10 -15.22 15.99
CA LYS A 51 6.03 -14.16 14.97
C LYS A 51 6.57 -14.71 13.64
N ARG A 52 5.66 -14.88 12.66
CA ARG A 52 5.94 -15.25 11.26
C ARG A 52 6.02 -14.04 10.32
N LEU A 53 5.81 -12.83 10.86
CA LEU A 53 5.89 -11.57 10.13
C LEU A 53 7.36 -11.17 9.98
N CYS A 54 7.75 -10.80 8.77
CA CYS A 54 9.06 -10.23 8.45
C CYS A 54 9.29 -8.92 9.22
N ASN A 55 10.55 -8.54 9.47
CA ASN A 55 10.85 -7.26 10.14
C ASN A 55 10.62 -6.06 9.23
N GLU A 56 10.81 -6.27 7.93
CA GLU A 56 10.64 -5.31 6.84
C GLU A 56 10.49 -6.10 5.53
N LEU A 57 9.94 -5.45 4.51
CA LEU A 57 9.81 -6.02 3.17
C LEU A 57 11.20 -6.34 2.60
N SER A 58 11.37 -7.53 2.04
CA SER A 58 12.67 -7.95 1.50
C SER A 58 13.03 -7.17 0.23
N GLN A 59 14.33 -7.04 -0.05
CA GLN A 59 14.79 -6.41 -1.29
C GLN A 59 14.25 -7.12 -2.53
N GLU A 60 14.17 -8.45 -2.51
CA GLU A 60 13.58 -9.24 -3.59
C GLU A 60 12.13 -8.84 -3.89
N MET A 61 11.34 -8.55 -2.85
CA MET A 61 9.97 -8.07 -3.01
C MET A 61 9.91 -6.66 -3.58
N ILE A 62 10.81 -5.79 -3.14
CA ILE A 62 10.93 -4.43 -3.66
C ILE A 62 11.29 -4.46 -5.15
N ASP A 63 12.23 -5.33 -5.55
CA ASP A 63 12.67 -5.47 -6.94
C ASP A 63 11.51 -5.95 -7.83
N ARG A 64 10.71 -6.94 -7.38
CA ARG A 64 9.51 -7.39 -8.12
C ARG A 64 8.46 -6.30 -8.27
N LEU A 65 8.27 -5.46 -7.23
CA LEU A 65 7.38 -4.31 -7.32
C LEU A 65 7.90 -3.31 -8.37
N ILE A 66 9.20 -3.02 -8.35
CA ILE A 66 9.83 -2.14 -9.36
C ILE A 66 9.60 -2.71 -10.77
N GLU A 67 9.83 -4.01 -10.98
CA GLU A 67 9.63 -4.65 -12.29
C GLU A 67 8.18 -4.52 -12.80
N LYS A 68 7.18 -4.70 -11.93
CA LYS A 68 5.76 -4.53 -12.31
C LYS A 68 5.40 -3.10 -12.68
N PHE A 69 6.02 -2.15 -12.01
CA PHE A 69 5.74 -0.73 -12.15
C PHE A 69 6.74 0.00 -13.05
N THR A 70 7.47 -0.75 -13.88
CA THR A 70 8.40 -0.20 -14.87
C THR A 70 8.24 -0.87 -16.23
N VAL A 71 8.85 -0.27 -17.25
CA VAL A 71 8.90 -0.78 -18.62
C VAL A 71 10.32 -0.59 -19.16
N ILE A 72 10.78 -1.52 -20.01
CA ILE A 72 12.05 -1.37 -20.73
C ILE A 72 11.77 -0.72 -22.08
N GLU A 73 12.25 0.51 -22.28
CA GLU A 73 12.14 1.24 -23.53
C GLU A 73 13.51 1.69 -24.00
N GLY A 74 13.91 1.25 -25.21
CA GLY A 74 15.22 1.61 -25.77
C GLY A 74 16.41 1.06 -24.98
N GLY A 75 16.21 0.01 -24.17
CA GLY A 75 17.26 -0.58 -23.32
C GLY A 75 17.38 0.05 -21.94
N GLU A 76 16.55 1.04 -21.62
CA GLU A 76 16.52 1.68 -20.31
C GLU A 76 15.24 1.33 -19.55
N LEU A 77 15.38 1.10 -18.25
CA LEU A 77 14.26 0.91 -17.33
C LEU A 77 13.59 2.28 -17.07
N LYS A 78 12.31 2.38 -17.38
CA LYS A 78 11.52 3.60 -17.22
C LYS A 78 10.34 3.37 -16.29
N TYR A 79 10.07 4.37 -15.46
CA TYR A 79 8.89 4.42 -14.62
C TYR A 79 7.71 5.04 -15.38
N TYR A 80 6.51 4.53 -15.14
CA TYR A 80 5.29 5.12 -15.70
C TYR A 80 5.10 6.54 -15.18
N SER A 81 4.68 7.42 -16.09
CA SER A 81 4.40 8.82 -15.76
C SER A 81 3.25 8.93 -14.76
N ALA A 82 3.17 10.07 -14.09
CA ALA A 82 2.08 10.33 -13.15
C ALA A 82 0.70 10.43 -13.83
N ASP A 83 0.64 10.82 -15.10
CA ASP A 83 -0.59 10.78 -15.90
C ASP A 83 -1.04 9.34 -16.19
N SER A 84 -0.10 8.46 -16.53
CA SER A 84 -0.38 7.04 -16.76
C SER A 84 -0.86 6.37 -15.48
N MET A 85 -0.08 6.49 -14.39
CA MET A 85 -0.43 5.96 -13.08
C MET A 85 -1.75 6.54 -12.56
N GLY A 86 -1.97 7.83 -12.77
CA GLY A 86 -3.17 8.53 -12.32
C GLY A 86 -4.46 7.98 -12.90
N LYS A 87 -4.43 7.31 -14.06
CA LYS A 87 -5.58 6.71 -14.74
C LYS A 87 -5.85 5.26 -14.33
N GLU A 88 -4.91 4.63 -13.63
CA GLU A 88 -5.09 3.27 -13.15
C GLU A 88 -6.05 3.25 -11.95
N ARG A 89 -6.94 2.25 -11.90
CA ARG A 89 -7.83 2.06 -10.76
C ARG A 89 -7.08 1.37 -9.63
N MET A 90 -7.44 1.70 -8.39
CA MET A 90 -6.82 1.08 -7.23
C MET A 90 -7.03 -0.45 -7.19
N ILE A 91 -8.17 -0.95 -7.68
CA ILE A 91 -8.40 -2.40 -7.83
C ILE A 91 -7.40 -3.09 -8.75
N ASP A 92 -7.04 -2.45 -9.87
CA ASP A 92 -6.12 -3.03 -10.84
C ASP A 92 -4.70 -3.04 -10.27
N ILE A 93 -4.29 -1.94 -9.62
CA ILE A 93 -3.04 -1.84 -8.86
C ILE A 93 -2.96 -2.92 -7.78
N TYR A 94 -4.03 -3.10 -7.01
CA TYR A 94 -4.12 -4.13 -5.98
C TYR A 94 -3.93 -5.53 -6.54
N ASP A 95 -4.62 -5.84 -7.64
CA ASP A 95 -4.51 -7.15 -8.30
C ASP A 95 -3.07 -7.43 -8.78
N TYR A 96 -2.29 -6.41 -9.15
CA TYR A 96 -0.89 -6.57 -9.53
C TYR A 96 0.05 -6.91 -8.38
N ILE A 97 -0.26 -6.50 -7.15
CA ILE A 97 0.65 -6.59 -6.00
C ILE A 97 0.27 -7.68 -4.99
N LYS A 98 -1.02 -8.02 -4.90
CA LYS A 98 -1.55 -8.85 -3.80
C LYS A 98 -0.97 -10.26 -3.78
N ASP A 99 -0.67 -10.82 -4.94
CA ASP A 99 -0.16 -12.19 -5.10
C ASP A 99 1.35 -12.29 -4.87
N ASP A 100 2.08 -11.17 -5.00
CA ASP A 100 3.51 -11.14 -4.76
C ASP A 100 3.84 -10.88 -3.30
N MET A 101 2.97 -10.21 -2.55
CA MET A 101 3.23 -9.87 -1.15
C MET A 101 3.63 -11.11 -0.33
N SER A 102 4.87 -11.10 0.16
CA SER A 102 5.45 -12.19 0.94
C SER A 102 6.22 -11.65 2.13
N CYS A 103 5.53 -11.51 3.25
CA CYS A 103 6.12 -11.09 4.53
C CYS A 103 5.72 -12.02 5.69
N TYR A 104 4.54 -12.64 5.60
CA TYR A 104 4.17 -13.77 6.45
C TYR A 104 4.73 -15.05 5.85
N GLY A 105 5.87 -15.51 6.37
CA GLY A 105 6.58 -16.70 5.87
C GLY A 105 5.86 -18.03 6.12
N ASP A 106 6.31 -19.06 5.40
CA ASP A 106 5.91 -20.44 5.63
C ASP A 106 6.39 -20.95 7.00
N ALA A 107 5.79 -22.04 7.46
CA ALA A 107 6.18 -22.66 8.71
C ALA A 107 7.63 -23.16 8.70
N VAL A 108 8.32 -22.97 9.83
CA VAL A 108 9.67 -23.49 10.12
C VAL A 108 9.79 -24.98 9.77
N GLU A 109 10.98 -25.41 9.32
CA GLU A 109 11.33 -26.81 9.03
C GLU A 109 10.76 -27.77 10.09
N GLY A 110 9.99 -28.76 9.63
CA GLY A 110 9.30 -29.76 10.48
C GLY A 110 7.77 -29.77 10.37
N GLN A 111 7.15 -28.80 9.66
CA GLN A 111 5.71 -28.79 9.37
C GLN A 111 5.39 -29.22 7.93
N GLY A 112 6.12 -30.21 7.41
CA GLY A 112 5.97 -30.71 6.04
C GLY A 112 4.73 -31.61 5.85
N GLY A 113 3.90 -31.28 4.86
CA GLY A 113 3.00 -32.22 4.17
C GLY A 113 1.77 -32.71 4.95
N SER A 114 0.85 -31.81 5.34
CA SER A 114 -0.50 -32.21 5.77
C SER A 114 -1.55 -31.16 5.36
N LEU A 115 -2.84 -31.44 5.57
CA LEU A 115 -3.95 -30.48 5.39
C LEU A 115 -3.67 -29.14 6.11
N PHE A 116 -2.89 -29.17 7.20
CA PHE A 116 -2.43 -27.98 7.90
C PHE A 116 -1.45 -27.13 7.09
N GLY A 117 -0.67 -27.72 6.18
CA GLY A 117 0.19 -26.97 5.25
C GLY A 117 -0.63 -26.20 4.21
N ALA A 118 -1.67 -26.82 3.65
CA ALA A 118 -2.61 -26.13 2.76
C ALA A 118 -3.39 -25.01 3.48
N LEU A 119 -3.84 -25.28 4.72
CA LEU A 119 -4.49 -24.27 5.57
C LEU A 119 -3.50 -23.17 6.01
N ALA A 120 -2.25 -23.50 6.31
CA ALA A 120 -1.22 -22.54 6.68
C ALA A 120 -0.85 -21.64 5.49
N ASN A 121 -0.76 -22.19 4.28
CA ASN A 121 -0.57 -21.40 3.06
C ASN A 121 -1.76 -20.47 2.85
N SER A 122 -2.99 -20.94 3.04
CA SER A 122 -4.19 -20.07 3.00
C SER A 122 -4.17 -18.98 4.08
N PHE A 123 -3.62 -19.27 5.27
CA PHE A 123 -3.52 -18.31 6.36
C PHE A 123 -2.44 -17.26 6.09
N SER A 124 -1.23 -17.67 5.71
CA SER A 124 -0.14 -16.75 5.36
C SER A 124 -0.52 -15.90 4.14
N TYR A 125 -1.16 -16.49 3.13
CA TYR A 125 -1.72 -15.77 1.99
C TYR A 125 -2.73 -14.70 2.43
N ASN A 126 -3.75 -15.07 3.22
CA ASN A 126 -4.73 -14.09 3.72
C ASN A 126 -4.09 -13.00 4.60
N LYS A 127 -3.01 -13.31 5.32
CA LYS A 127 -2.26 -12.33 6.11
C LYS A 127 -1.44 -11.38 5.24
N ASN A 128 -0.85 -11.88 4.15
CA ASN A 128 -0.17 -11.06 3.14
C ASN A 128 -1.16 -10.18 2.38
N LEU A 129 -2.33 -10.70 1.99
CA LEU A 129 -3.42 -9.89 1.43
C LEU A 129 -3.80 -8.75 2.38
N LYS A 130 -4.04 -9.08 3.65
CA LYS A 130 -4.36 -8.06 4.65
C LYS A 130 -3.24 -7.03 4.82
N LEU A 131 -1.97 -7.45 4.73
CA LEU A 131 -0.83 -6.53 4.80
C LEU A 131 -0.84 -5.54 3.63
N THR A 132 -1.11 -6.04 2.42
CA THR A 132 -1.31 -5.23 1.22
C THR A 132 -2.46 -4.24 1.41
N ASP A 133 -3.63 -4.71 1.88
CA ASP A 133 -4.80 -3.87 2.13
C ASP A 133 -4.45 -2.72 3.08
N MET A 134 -3.85 -3.04 4.24
CA MET A 134 -3.45 -2.05 5.25
C MET A 134 -2.43 -1.04 4.72
N ALA A 135 -1.49 -1.47 3.86
CA ALA A 135 -0.52 -0.58 3.26
C ALA A 135 -1.19 0.41 2.29
N LEU A 136 -2.07 -0.06 1.42
CA LEU A 136 -2.82 0.79 0.49
C LEU A 136 -3.78 1.75 1.21
N ASP A 137 -4.48 1.28 2.25
CA ASP A 137 -5.35 2.12 3.07
C ASP A 137 -4.54 3.25 3.74
N LYS A 138 -3.36 2.92 4.26
CA LYS A 138 -2.44 3.90 4.86
C LYS A 138 -1.95 4.92 3.83
N MET A 139 -1.63 4.49 2.60
CA MET A 139 -1.27 5.40 1.51
C MET A 139 -2.40 6.34 1.11
N ALA A 140 -3.64 5.83 1.06
CA ALA A 140 -4.83 6.57 0.66
C ALA A 140 -5.44 7.41 1.79
N GLY A 141 -4.96 7.25 3.03
CA GLY A 141 -5.47 7.91 4.22
C GLY A 141 -6.92 7.53 4.59
N GLN A 142 -7.44 6.43 4.05
CA GLN A 142 -8.82 5.97 4.24
C GLN A 142 -8.93 4.47 3.97
N ASP A 143 -9.96 3.82 4.53
CA ASP A 143 -10.25 2.42 4.25
C ASP A 143 -10.80 2.24 2.82
N LEU A 144 -10.08 1.49 1.99
CA LEU A 144 -10.46 1.20 0.61
C LEU A 144 -11.52 0.08 0.53
N TRP A 145 -11.56 -0.81 1.53
CA TRP A 145 -12.25 -2.11 1.46
C TRP A 145 -13.54 -2.22 2.29
N ASP A 146 -13.89 -1.20 3.06
CA ASP A 146 -14.80 -1.34 4.22
C ASP A 146 -16.30 -1.51 3.88
N LYS A 147 -16.63 -1.81 2.62
CA LYS A 147 -18.00 -2.10 2.14
C LYS A 147 -18.00 -3.14 1.03
N ALA A 148 -19.03 -3.99 0.99
CA ALA A 148 -19.25 -5.01 -0.06
C ALA A 148 -19.28 -4.43 -1.49
N PHE A 149 -19.43 -3.10 -1.63
CA PHE A 149 -19.28 -2.32 -2.86
C PHE A 149 -18.59 -0.98 -2.55
N SER A 150 -17.42 -1.00 -1.92
CA SER A 150 -16.70 0.24 -1.64
C SER A 150 -16.36 0.95 -2.95
N PRO A 151 -16.85 2.18 -3.21
CA PRO A 151 -16.54 2.87 -4.45
C PRO A 151 -15.06 3.29 -4.53
N SER A 152 -14.35 3.41 -3.40
CA SER A 152 -12.98 3.95 -3.34
C SER A 152 -11.93 3.07 -4.03
N ILE A 153 -12.03 1.75 -3.89
CA ILE A 153 -11.22 0.76 -4.61
C ILE A 153 -11.37 0.89 -6.14
N TYR A 154 -12.55 1.28 -6.64
CA TYR A 154 -12.79 1.44 -8.07
C TYR A 154 -12.43 2.83 -8.61
N ARG A 155 -12.00 3.76 -7.74
CA ARG A 155 -11.52 5.07 -8.15
C ARG A 155 -10.13 4.97 -8.77
N ASN A 156 -9.83 5.92 -9.63
CA ASN A 156 -8.50 6.06 -10.18
C ASN A 156 -7.55 6.60 -9.11
N LEU A 157 -6.25 6.34 -9.27
CA LEU A 157 -5.23 6.76 -8.32
C LEU A 157 -5.24 8.28 -8.10
N ASN A 158 -5.48 9.07 -9.16
CA ASN A 158 -5.55 10.53 -9.09
C ASN A 158 -6.76 11.06 -8.30
N ASP A 159 -7.78 10.25 -8.09
CA ASP A 159 -8.97 10.61 -7.32
C ASP A 159 -8.76 10.43 -5.80
N LEU A 160 -7.66 9.78 -5.39
CA LEU A 160 -7.34 9.49 -4.00
C LEU A 160 -6.47 10.58 -3.37
N ASP A 161 -6.63 10.77 -2.06
CA ASP A 161 -5.72 11.62 -1.29
C ASP A 161 -4.45 10.83 -0.95
N LEU A 162 -3.42 11.02 -1.77
CA LEU A 162 -2.10 10.42 -1.56
C LEU A 162 -1.12 11.40 -0.91
N SER A 163 -1.61 12.31 -0.06
CA SER A 163 -0.76 13.23 0.70
C SER A 163 0.26 12.51 1.58
N TYR A 164 -0.02 11.28 2.03
CA TYR A 164 0.92 10.41 2.74
C TYR A 164 2.21 10.10 1.93
N CYS A 165 2.10 10.10 0.60
CA CYS A 165 3.20 9.79 -0.31
C CYS A 165 4.09 10.99 -0.65
N LYS A 166 3.85 12.17 -0.05
CA LYS A 166 4.62 13.39 -0.27
C LYS A 166 5.66 13.65 0.83
#